data_AF-A0A2N8N7B6-F1
#
_entry.id   AF-A0A2N8N7B6-F1
#
_cell.length_a   1.000
_cell.length_b   1.000
_cell.length_c   1.000
_cell.angle_alpha   90.00
_cell.angle_beta   90.00
_cell.angle_gamma   90.00
#
_symmetry.space_group_name_H-M   'P 1'
#
loop_
_entity.id
_entity.type
_entity.pdbx_description
1 polymer ?
#
loop_
_entity_poly.entity_id
_entity_poly.type
_entity_poly.pdbx_seq_one_letter_code
_entity_poly.pdbx_strand_id
1 'polypeptide(L)'
;MKRLITLWLCSAAALFPAALAGQSQAKQPFELITQKGGKTLGYSPTSGVKILTVDGLKFKDLNRNGRLDAYEDWRHPRCPHG
;
A
#
# COMPACT_ATOMS: atom_id res chain seq x y z
N MET A 1 44.37 -43.57 26.14
CA MET A 1 43.28 -44.52 25.78
C MET A 1 42.32 -43.79 24.84
N LYS A 2 41.77 -44.53 23.88
CA LYS A 2 41.27 -44.08 22.58
C LYS A 2 40.07 -43.12 22.63
N ARG A 3 40.04 -42.17 21.69
CA ARG A 3 38.89 -41.31 21.33
C ARG A 3 37.69 -42.21 20.95
N LEU A 4 36.50 -41.95 21.49
CA LEU A 4 35.25 -42.52 21.00
C LEU A 4 34.27 -41.40 20.66
N ILE A 5 33.97 -41.36 19.36
CA ILE A 5 32.93 -40.61 18.70
C ILE A 5 31.61 -41.33 19.00
N THR A 6 30.62 -40.62 19.52
CA THR A 6 29.23 -41.10 19.48
C THR A 6 28.37 -40.01 18.86
N LEU A 7 28.23 -40.11 17.54
CA LEU A 7 27.19 -39.45 16.76
C LEU A 7 25.81 -39.92 17.26
N TRP A 8 24.95 -38.98 17.60
CA TRP A 8 23.50 -39.19 17.57
C TRP A 8 22.91 -38.18 16.58
N LEU A 9 22.94 -38.58 15.30
CA LEU A 9 21.96 -38.13 14.32
C LEU A 9 20.67 -38.88 14.64
N CYS A 10 19.70 -38.19 15.22
CA CYS A 10 18.29 -38.55 15.06
C CYS A 10 17.56 -37.30 14.61
N SER A 11 17.43 -37.21 13.30
CA SER A 11 16.48 -36.39 12.58
C SER A 11 15.12 -36.41 13.26
N ALA A 12 14.61 -35.23 13.57
CA ALA A 12 13.20 -34.96 13.42
C ALA A 12 13.08 -33.54 12.84
N ALA A 13 13.41 -33.43 11.56
CA ALA A 13 12.85 -32.40 10.71
C ALA A 13 11.33 -32.62 10.67
N ALA A 14 10.62 -32.18 11.71
CA ALA A 14 9.22 -31.85 11.57
C ALA A 14 9.18 -30.55 10.78
N LEU A 15 9.25 -30.72 9.45
CA LEU A 15 8.70 -29.81 8.46
C LEU A 15 7.28 -29.50 8.93
N PHE A 16 7.10 -28.45 9.74
CA PHE A 16 5.81 -27.81 9.85
C PHE A 16 5.53 -27.33 8.43
N PRO A 17 4.54 -27.90 7.72
CA PRO A 17 4.09 -27.28 6.49
C PRO A 17 3.50 -25.96 6.97
N ALA A 18 4.26 -24.89 6.79
CA ALA A 18 3.70 -23.56 6.80
C ALA A 18 2.68 -23.59 5.66
N ALA A 19 1.43 -23.87 5.98
CA ALA A 19 0.33 -23.65 5.08
C ALA A 19 0.32 -22.14 4.81
N LEU A 20 1.06 -21.72 3.79
CA LEU A 20 0.74 -20.54 3.01
C LEU A 20 -0.59 -20.85 2.31
N ALA A 21 -1.67 -20.97 3.09
CA ALA A 21 -2.99 -20.75 2.57
C ALA A 21 -2.98 -19.30 2.08
N GLY A 22 -2.89 -19.12 0.76
CA GLY A 22 -2.87 -17.81 0.13
C GLY A 22 -4.05 -17.00 0.66
N GLN A 23 -3.75 -16.00 1.49
CA GLN A 23 -4.75 -15.06 1.98
C GLN A 23 -5.25 -14.30 0.75
N SER A 24 -6.43 -14.67 0.26
CA SER A 24 -7.09 -13.91 -0.82
C SER A 24 -7.54 -12.57 -0.22
N GLN A 25 -6.87 -11.47 -0.56
CA GLN A 25 -7.29 -10.14 -0.12
C GLN A 25 -8.68 -9.86 -0.70
N ALA A 26 -9.65 -9.64 0.18
CA ALA A 26 -10.96 -9.16 -0.22
C ALA A 26 -10.82 -7.82 -0.95
N LYS A 27 -11.42 -7.72 -2.14
CA LYS A 27 -11.42 -6.48 -2.94
C LYS A 27 -12.10 -5.37 -2.15
N GLN A 28 -11.32 -4.37 -1.74
CA GLN A 28 -11.85 -3.23 -1.00
C GLN A 28 -12.66 -2.32 -1.93
N PRO A 29 -13.80 -1.77 -1.46
CA PRO A 29 -14.58 -0.83 -2.24
C PRO A 29 -13.77 0.46 -2.46
N PHE A 30 -13.87 0.99 -3.67
CA PHE A 30 -13.37 2.31 -4.03
C PHE A 30 -14.48 3.08 -4.74
N GLU A 31 -14.48 4.40 -4.55
CA GLU A 31 -15.38 5.33 -5.20
C GLU A 31 -14.61 6.15 -6.23
N LEU A 32 -15.30 6.52 -7.30
CA LEU A 32 -14.78 7.39 -8.35
C LEU A 32 -15.42 8.76 -8.24
N ILE A 33 -14.59 9.79 -8.26
CA ILE A 33 -15.01 11.19 -8.33
C ILE A 33 -14.63 11.71 -9.71
N THR A 34 -15.63 11.95 -10.54
CA THR A 34 -15.49 12.68 -11.80
C THR A 34 -15.67 14.18 -11.54
N GLN A 35 -14.86 15.01 -12.20
CA GLN A 35 -14.92 16.47 -12.07
C GLN A 35 -14.63 17.12 -13.42
N LYS A 36 -15.23 18.29 -13.66
CA LYS A 36 -15.01 19.03 -14.91
C LYS A 36 -13.64 19.71 -14.89
N GLY A 37 -12.88 19.55 -15.98
CA GLY A 37 -11.59 20.23 -16.14
C GLY A 37 -10.44 19.62 -15.33
N GLY A 38 -10.63 18.43 -14.75
CA GLY A 38 -9.60 17.76 -13.95
C GLY A 38 -9.57 16.26 -14.11
N LYS A 39 -8.76 15.59 -13.29
CA LYS A 39 -8.63 14.13 -13.30
C LYS A 39 -9.74 13.47 -12.50
N THR A 40 -10.18 12.29 -12.97
CA THR A 40 -11.02 11.39 -12.18
C THR A 40 -10.20 10.81 -11.03
N LEU A 41 -10.72 10.89 -9.81
CA LEU A 41 -10.06 10.37 -8.62
C LEU A 41 -10.72 9.08 -8.16
N GLY A 42 -9.97 7.99 -8.05
CA GLY A 42 -10.43 6.79 -7.35
C GLY A 42 -9.92 6.77 -5.92
N TYR A 43 -10.79 6.77 -4.92
CA TYR A 43 -10.39 6.75 -3.51
C TYR A 43 -11.19 5.70 -2.73
N SER A 44 -10.65 5.22 -1.61
CA SER A 44 -11.41 4.33 -0.73
C SER A 44 -11.98 5.14 0.44
N PRO A 45 -13.30 5.15 0.67
CA PRO A 45 -13.92 5.84 1.79
C PRO A 45 -13.39 5.38 3.16
N THR A 46 -12.89 4.16 3.25
CA THR A 46 -12.36 3.57 4.49
C THR A 46 -10.86 3.82 4.72
N SER A 47 -10.16 4.46 3.77
CA SER A 47 -8.72 4.70 3.87
C SER A 47 -8.31 5.82 4.83
N GLY A 48 -9.27 6.66 5.23
CA GLY A 48 -9.00 7.89 5.99
C GLY A 48 -8.39 9.03 5.16
N VAL A 49 -8.13 8.81 3.86
CA VAL A 49 -7.77 9.87 2.91
C VAL A 49 -8.97 10.76 2.68
N LYS A 50 -8.78 12.07 2.86
CA LYS A 50 -9.83 13.07 2.62
C LYS A 50 -9.74 13.62 1.20
N ILE A 51 -10.85 14.16 0.72
CA ILE A 51 -10.90 14.89 -0.54
C ILE A 51 -10.89 16.39 -0.24
N LEU A 52 -9.83 17.07 -0.67
CA LEU A 52 -9.71 18.51 -0.59
C LEU A 52 -10.34 19.15 -1.82
N THR A 53 -10.92 20.33 -1.66
CA THR A 53 -11.41 21.14 -2.78
C THR A 53 -10.63 22.45 -2.80
N VAL A 54 -9.90 22.70 -3.89
CA VAL A 54 -9.05 23.89 -4.10
C VAL A 54 -9.35 24.42 -5.49
N ASP A 55 -9.69 25.71 -5.61
CA ASP A 55 -10.06 26.36 -6.88
C ASP A 55 -11.19 25.63 -7.65
N GLY A 56 -12.12 25.00 -6.92
CA GLY A 56 -13.21 24.22 -7.51
C GLY A 56 -12.81 22.83 -8.04
N LEU A 57 -11.53 22.46 -7.94
CA LEU A 57 -11.00 21.14 -8.29
C LEU A 57 -10.81 20.28 -7.04
N LYS A 58 -10.89 18.96 -7.22
CA LYS A 58 -10.77 17.96 -6.15
C LYS A 58 -9.40 17.29 -6.17
N PHE A 59 -8.85 17.06 -4.98
CA PHE A 59 -7.54 16.45 -4.72
C PHE A 59 -7.62 15.48 -3.54
N LYS A 60 -6.71 14.51 -3.48
CA LYS A 60 -6.61 13.59 -2.33
C LYS A 60 -5.58 14.12 -1.35
N ASP A 61 -5.94 14.20 -0.08
CA ASP A 61 -5.05 14.46 1.06
C ASP A 61 -4.36 13.14 1.46
N LEU A 62 -3.25 12.83 0.81
CA LEU A 62 -2.58 11.54 0.90
C LEU A 62 -1.85 11.37 2.24
N ASN A 63 -1.30 12.44 2.80
CA ASN A 63 -0.64 12.42 4.10
C ASN A 63 -1.53 12.83 5.28
N ARG A 64 -2.79 13.21 5.01
CA ARG A 64 -3.84 13.50 6.00
C ARG A 64 -3.55 14.76 6.84
N ASN A 65 -2.89 15.75 6.24
CA ASN A 65 -2.51 16.99 6.93
C ASN A 65 -3.52 18.14 6.70
N GLY A 66 -4.57 17.91 5.90
CA GLY A 66 -5.60 18.90 5.59
C GLY A 66 -5.17 20.01 4.61
N ARG A 67 -4.02 19.88 3.96
CA ARG A 67 -3.45 20.85 3.01
C ARG A 67 -3.16 20.16 1.69
N LEU A 68 -3.22 20.92 0.59
CA LEU A 68 -2.84 20.40 -0.72
C LEU A 68 -1.33 20.53 -0.88
N ASP A 69 -0.61 19.42 -0.76
CA ASP A 69 0.83 19.41 -0.97
C ASP A 69 1.20 19.29 -2.44
N ALA A 70 2.38 19.77 -2.82
CA ALA A 70 2.82 19.83 -4.22
C ALA A 70 2.81 18.48 -4.94
N TYR A 71 3.05 17.37 -4.23
CA TYR A 71 3.02 16.03 -4.81
C TYR A 71 1.60 15.48 -5.00
N GLU A 72 0.62 16.04 -4.29
CA GLU A 72 -0.81 15.71 -4.35
C GLU A 72 -1.54 16.54 -5.41
N ASP A 73 -1.00 17.72 -5.71
CA ASP A 73 -1.48 18.57 -6.78
C ASP A 73 -1.05 18.01 -8.15
N TRP A 74 -1.95 17.21 -8.73
CA TRP A 74 -1.76 16.65 -10.06
C TRP A 74 -1.74 17.70 -11.19
N ARG A 75 -2.04 18.98 -10.92
CA ARG A 75 -1.85 20.09 -11.86
C ARG A 75 -0.37 20.45 -12.00
N HIS A 76 0.42 20.14 -10.98
CA HIS A 76 1.85 20.41 -11.03
C HIS A 76 2.55 19.32 -11.84
N PRO A 77 3.34 19.69 -12.88
CA PRO A 77 4.13 18.72 -13.61
C PRO A 77 5.14 18.08 -12.63
N ARG A 78 5.05 16.76 -12.44
CA ARG A 78 6.08 16.04 -11.70
C ARG A 78 7.31 15.98 -12.61
N CYS A 79 8.32 16.76 -12.24
CA CYS A 79 9.61 17.00 -12.88
C CYS A 79 9.61 18.06 -14.01
N PRO A 80 10.31 19.20 -13.85
CA PRO A 80 10.86 19.91 -15.00
C PRO A 80 11.93 18.99 -15.60
N HIS A 81 11.78 18.60 -16.86
CA HIS A 81 12.93 18.14 -17.63
C HIS A 81 13.87 19.34 -17.78
N GLY A 82 15.03 19.28 -17.13
CA GLY A 82 16.08 20.30 -17.16
C GLY A 82 17.29 19.79 -16.42
#